data_AF-A0A2N3DKM3-F1
#
_entry.id   AF-A0A2N3DKM3-F1
#
_cell.length_a   1.000
_cell.length_b   1.000
_cell.length_c   1.000
_cell.angle_alpha   90.00
_cell.angle_beta   90.00
_cell.angle_gamma   90.00
#
_symmetry.space_group_name_H-M   'P 1'
#
loop_
_entity.id
_entity.type
_entity.pdbx_description
1 polymer ?
#
loop_
_entity_poly.entity_id
_entity_poly.type
_entity_poly.pdbx_seq_one_letter_code
_entity_poly.pdbx_strand_id
1 'polypeptide(L)'
;MAKKLSLSASTAALFLPLTLLAVPALAQTDVKEDSVVIQPDKVADDAPVVVDGIALPRWSESDATALLSVIEKAGEEGLFAKDYDPDTLAQAILGKDQARLDKVATDAFLLLATHLRDGRTPNAARKQWFMVDSDADSEPLLSLLTAALQSNSIPETLAGLNPAHPDFAVLKAALRTAKTSADANAIRVNMERWRWMPRDLGQRYVVSNVPEYLTRVVHDGTIIATHKAVVGKVSTPTPQLNPMATGIIVNPNWTLPRSIINEGIGATIATNPARARAQGYTWTGSGKTLSVVQKPGPNNALGVMKMEMLNEHAIYLHDTPSKNAFNAAARAFSH
;
A
#
# COMPACT_ATOMS: atom_id res chain seq x y z
N MET A 1 -8.71 67.64 -14.84
CA MET A 1 -9.37 66.96 -13.70
C MET A 1 -9.36 65.46 -13.95
N ALA A 2 -8.46 64.72 -13.31
CA ALA A 2 -8.39 63.27 -13.39
C ALA A 2 -8.34 62.72 -11.96
N LYS A 3 -9.43 62.08 -11.52
CA LYS A 3 -9.53 61.44 -10.20
C LYS A 3 -8.79 60.10 -10.26
N LYS A 4 -7.69 59.98 -9.49
CA LYS A 4 -7.09 58.68 -9.14
C LYS A 4 -8.02 57.96 -8.16
N LEU A 5 -8.56 56.81 -8.54
CA LEU A 5 -9.14 55.86 -7.60
C LEU A 5 -8.02 54.95 -7.07
N SER A 6 -7.76 55.01 -5.77
CA SER A 6 -6.98 54.01 -5.04
C SER A 6 -7.92 52.89 -4.59
N LEU A 7 -7.78 51.67 -5.13
CA LEU A 7 -8.37 50.48 -4.52
C LEU A 7 -7.39 49.92 -3.49
N SER A 8 -7.74 50.06 -2.21
CA SER A 8 -7.14 49.26 -1.14
C SER A 8 -7.74 47.86 -1.18
N ALA A 9 -6.94 46.85 -1.55
CA ALA A 9 -7.31 45.46 -1.40
C ALA A 9 -7.19 45.07 0.08
N SER A 10 -8.33 44.89 0.74
CA SER A 10 -8.37 44.33 2.10
C SER A 10 -8.27 42.81 1.99
N THR A 11 -7.11 42.26 2.34
CA THR A 11 -6.87 40.81 2.42
C THR A 11 -7.61 40.26 3.64
N ALA A 12 -8.83 39.77 3.45
CA ALA A 12 -9.51 38.95 4.45
C ALA A 12 -8.93 37.53 4.40
N ALA A 13 -7.95 37.26 5.25
CA ALA A 13 -7.46 35.91 5.50
C ALA A 13 -8.55 35.14 6.26
N LEU A 14 -9.27 34.27 5.53
CA LEU A 14 -10.23 33.34 6.11
C LEU A 14 -9.43 32.21 6.79
N PHE A 15 -9.15 32.36 8.08
CA PHE A 15 -8.65 31.27 8.92
C PHE A 15 -9.80 30.26 9.11
N LEU A 16 -9.82 29.21 8.30
CA LEU A 16 -10.62 28.02 8.58
C LEU A 16 -9.89 27.18 9.64
N PRO A 17 -10.55 26.78 10.74
CA PRO A 17 -9.96 25.93 11.75
C PRO A 17 -9.76 24.53 11.15
N LEU A 18 -8.51 24.19 10.84
CA LEU A 18 -8.11 22.87 10.36
C LEU A 18 -7.93 21.93 11.55
N THR A 19 -9.03 21.54 12.19
CA THR A 19 -9.03 20.46 13.18
C THR A 19 -10.19 19.52 12.91
N LEU A 20 -10.02 18.67 11.90
CA LEU A 20 -10.62 17.34 11.87
C LEU A 20 -9.47 16.34 11.75
N LEU A 21 -8.87 16.00 12.89
CA LEU A 21 -8.24 14.69 13.03
C LEU A 21 -9.37 13.68 12.88
N ALA A 22 -9.60 13.22 11.65
CA ALA A 22 -10.42 12.05 11.42
C ALA A 22 -9.73 10.91 12.17
N VAL A 23 -10.35 10.45 13.25
CA VAL A 23 -10.02 9.17 13.86
C VAL A 23 -10.04 8.16 12.71
N PRO A 24 -8.98 7.35 12.50
CA PRO A 24 -9.03 6.30 11.49
C PRO A 24 -10.26 5.48 11.80
N ALA A 25 -11.22 5.47 10.88
CA ALA A 25 -12.36 4.58 11.03
C ALA A 25 -11.78 3.17 11.11
N LEU A 26 -12.01 2.49 12.24
CA LEU A 26 -11.60 1.11 12.45
C LEU A 26 -11.92 0.34 11.17
N ALA A 27 -10.86 -0.11 10.49
CA ALA A 27 -10.97 -0.99 9.35
C ALA A 27 -11.91 -2.14 9.72
N GLN A 28 -12.73 -2.58 8.76
CA GLN A 28 -13.62 -3.72 8.93
C GLN A 28 -12.94 -4.83 9.74
N THR A 29 -13.51 -5.18 10.89
CA THR A 29 -13.03 -6.26 11.76
C THR A 29 -13.26 -7.65 11.15
N ASP A 30 -13.97 -7.71 10.02
CA ASP A 30 -14.34 -8.94 9.31
C ASP A 30 -13.49 -9.21 8.05
N VAL A 31 -12.28 -8.65 7.97
CA VAL A 31 -11.32 -9.09 6.95
C VAL A 31 -10.89 -10.52 7.28
N LYS A 32 -11.40 -11.51 6.52
CA LYS A 32 -10.92 -12.89 6.63
C LYS A 32 -9.39 -12.93 6.54
N GLU A 33 -8.78 -13.64 7.50
CA GLU A 33 -7.34 -13.92 7.67
C GLU A 33 -6.64 -14.36 6.38
N ASP A 34 -7.39 -14.84 5.39
CA ASP A 34 -6.88 -15.35 4.12
C ASP A 34 -6.10 -14.32 3.29
N SER A 35 -6.12 -13.02 3.63
CA SER A 35 -5.49 -11.98 2.80
C SER A 35 -3.97 -11.94 2.92
N VAL A 36 -3.43 -12.33 4.07
CA VAL A 36 -1.99 -12.37 4.37
C VAL A 36 -1.82 -13.46 5.41
N VAL A 37 -1.27 -14.60 4.99
CA VAL A 37 -0.91 -15.62 5.98
C VAL A 37 0.34 -15.09 6.69
N ILE A 38 0.22 -14.71 7.96
CA ILE A 38 1.38 -14.50 8.84
C ILE A 38 1.96 -15.88 9.15
N GLN A 39 2.47 -16.59 8.14
CA GLN A 39 3.07 -17.91 8.28
C GLN A 39 4.47 -17.90 7.67
N PRO A 40 5.53 -17.85 8.50
CA PRO A 40 6.90 -18.10 8.05
C PRO A 40 7.12 -19.51 7.49
N ASP A 41 6.18 -20.42 7.71
CA ASP A 41 6.37 -21.86 7.53
C ASP A 41 6.00 -22.40 6.14
N LYS A 42 5.59 -21.55 5.19
CA LYS A 42 5.14 -22.01 3.85
C LYS A 42 5.77 -21.33 2.64
N VAL A 43 6.60 -20.30 2.82
CA VAL A 43 7.37 -19.68 1.74
C VAL A 43 8.78 -19.44 2.26
N ALA A 44 9.79 -19.85 1.47
CA ALA A 44 11.18 -19.57 1.81
C ALA A 44 11.37 -18.04 1.91
N ASP A 45 12.00 -17.62 2.99
CA ASP A 45 12.38 -16.23 3.25
C ASP A 45 13.28 -15.70 2.10
N ASP A 46 13.12 -14.44 1.74
CA ASP A 46 13.94 -13.77 0.73
C ASP A 46 15.16 -13.06 1.33
N ALA A 47 15.36 -13.16 2.65
CA ALA A 47 16.56 -12.68 3.31
C ALA A 47 17.83 -13.29 2.70
N PRO A 48 18.90 -12.49 2.49
CA PRO A 48 20.16 -13.01 2.00
C PRO A 48 20.72 -14.06 2.96
N VAL A 49 20.92 -15.28 2.47
CA VAL A 49 21.59 -16.34 3.25
C VAL A 49 23.10 -16.15 3.13
N VAL A 50 23.77 -16.03 4.27
CA VAL A 50 25.24 -16.03 4.30
C VAL A 50 25.74 -17.42 3.89
N VAL A 51 26.44 -17.48 2.76
CA VAL A 51 27.12 -18.70 2.29
C VAL A 51 28.53 -18.80 2.86
N ASP A 52 28.99 -20.04 3.07
CA ASP A 52 30.34 -20.31 3.56
C ASP A 52 31.41 -19.72 2.62
N GLY A 53 32.42 -19.05 3.18
CA GLY A 53 33.55 -18.46 2.44
C GLY A 53 33.51 -16.94 2.26
N ILE A 54 32.44 -16.27 2.68
CA ILE A 54 32.41 -14.79 2.80
C ILE A 54 33.11 -14.39 4.11
N ALA A 55 34.00 -13.40 4.05
CA ALA A 55 34.55 -12.78 5.25
C ALA A 55 33.43 -12.01 5.97
N LEU A 56 32.91 -12.59 7.04
CA LEU A 56 31.88 -11.97 7.87
C LEU A 56 32.43 -10.69 8.53
N PRO A 57 31.60 -9.65 8.70
CA PRO A 57 32.00 -8.47 9.44
C PRO A 57 32.21 -8.84 10.91
N ARG A 58 33.20 -8.22 11.54
CA ARG A 58 33.45 -8.40 12.97
C ARG A 58 32.44 -7.61 13.79
N TRP A 59 31.75 -8.27 14.72
CA TRP A 59 30.82 -7.65 15.66
C TRP A 59 31.51 -7.34 16.99
N SER A 60 31.24 -6.15 17.53
CA SER A 60 31.57 -5.83 18.92
C SER A 60 30.52 -6.39 19.86
N GLU A 61 30.88 -6.68 21.13
CA GLU A 61 29.91 -7.08 22.15
C GLU A 61 28.82 -6.00 22.34
N SER A 62 29.17 -4.72 22.21
CA SER A 62 28.23 -3.60 22.28
C SER A 62 27.20 -3.61 21.14
N ASP A 63 27.65 -3.81 19.89
CA ASP A 63 26.73 -3.84 18.74
C ASP A 63 25.83 -5.07 18.78
N ALA A 64 26.37 -6.23 19.18
CA ALA A 64 25.59 -7.46 19.33
C ALA A 64 24.56 -7.34 20.47
N THR A 65 24.92 -6.71 21.58
CA THR A 65 23.97 -6.42 22.68
C THR A 65 22.90 -5.42 22.24
N ALA A 66 23.27 -4.41 21.45
CA ALA A 66 22.32 -3.48 20.86
C ALA A 66 21.33 -4.19 19.91
N LEU A 67 21.83 -5.07 19.03
CA LEU A 67 21.01 -5.90 18.16
C LEU A 67 20.03 -6.77 18.96
N LEU A 68 20.50 -7.46 20.01
CA LEU A 68 19.66 -8.28 20.89
C LEU A 68 18.52 -7.45 21.49
N SER A 69 18.80 -6.24 21.98
CA SER A 69 17.77 -5.35 22.54
C SER A 69 16.73 -4.93 21.49
N VAL A 70 17.14 -4.73 20.23
CA VAL A 70 16.20 -4.45 19.13
C VAL A 70 15.34 -5.67 18.82
N ILE A 71 15.92 -6.87 18.77
CA ILE A 71 15.19 -8.13 18.54
C ILE A 71 14.14 -8.38 19.62
N GLU A 72 14.49 -8.20 20.89
CA GLU A 72 13.55 -8.33 22.02
C GLU A 72 12.34 -7.38 21.90
N LYS A 73 12.56 -6.20 21.30
CA LYS A 73 11.53 -5.18 21.05
C LYS A 73 10.88 -5.27 19.68
N ALA A 74 11.23 -6.26 18.84
CA ALA A 74 10.67 -6.40 17.49
C ALA A 74 9.13 -6.51 17.49
N GLY A 75 8.53 -6.95 18.61
CA GLY A 75 7.09 -6.93 18.84
C GLY A 75 6.44 -5.54 18.69
N GLU A 76 7.15 -4.46 19.05
CA GLU A 76 6.69 -3.07 18.87
C GLU A 76 6.64 -2.64 17.41
N GLU A 77 7.42 -3.31 16.57
CA GLU A 77 7.44 -3.14 15.12
C GLU A 77 6.48 -4.11 14.42
N GLY A 78 5.62 -4.82 15.16
CA GLY A 78 4.67 -5.77 14.57
C GLY A 78 5.31 -7.07 14.08
N LEU A 79 6.56 -7.35 14.46
CA LEU A 79 7.28 -8.58 14.16
C LEU A 79 7.27 -9.51 15.40
N PHE A 80 7.82 -10.73 15.31
CA PHE A 80 7.97 -11.61 16.48
C PHE A 80 9.43 -11.84 16.80
N ALA A 81 9.85 -11.48 18.02
CA ALA A 81 11.24 -11.59 18.47
C ALA A 81 11.83 -13.01 18.28
N LYS A 82 11.02 -14.04 18.52
CA LYS A 82 11.40 -15.46 18.37
C LYS A 82 11.92 -15.83 16.97
N ASP A 83 11.55 -15.06 15.95
CA ASP A 83 11.93 -15.34 14.57
C ASP A 83 13.41 -15.07 14.29
N TYR A 84 14.09 -14.34 15.19
CA TYR A 84 15.48 -13.91 15.06
C TYR A 84 16.40 -14.57 16.10
N ASP A 85 15.94 -15.67 16.72
CA ASP A 85 16.68 -16.49 17.69
C ASP A 85 17.50 -15.69 18.74
N PRO A 86 16.81 -14.87 19.57
CA PRO A 86 17.48 -14.05 20.59
C PRO A 86 18.28 -14.87 21.60
N ASP A 87 17.84 -16.10 21.91
CA ASP A 87 18.52 -16.99 22.83
C ASP A 87 19.89 -17.41 22.29
N THR A 88 19.97 -17.82 21.01
CA THR A 88 21.25 -18.17 20.39
C THR A 88 22.18 -16.95 20.30
N LEU A 89 21.66 -15.75 20.00
CA LEU A 89 22.46 -14.53 20.00
C LEU A 89 23.00 -14.20 21.39
N ALA A 90 22.16 -14.27 22.44
CA ALA A 90 22.58 -14.06 23.82
C ALA A 90 23.69 -15.04 24.24
N GLN A 91 23.57 -16.31 23.87
CA GLN A 91 24.63 -17.29 24.13
C GLN A 91 25.91 -17.00 23.35
N ALA A 92 25.83 -16.52 22.11
CA ALA A 92 26.99 -16.16 21.31
C ALA A 92 27.76 -14.97 21.91
N ILE A 93 27.04 -13.97 22.45
CA ILE A 93 27.64 -12.82 23.16
C ILE A 93 28.43 -13.29 24.39
N LEU A 94 27.89 -14.23 25.18
CA LEU A 94 28.54 -14.75 26.38
C LEU A 94 29.67 -15.75 26.10
N GLY A 95 29.61 -16.45 24.96
CA GLY A 95 30.44 -17.61 24.65
C GLY A 95 31.91 -17.32 24.33
N LYS A 96 32.30 -16.04 24.17
CA LYS A 96 33.67 -15.60 23.78
C LYS A 96 34.23 -16.23 22.50
N ASP A 97 33.36 -16.77 21.66
CA ASP A 97 33.69 -17.27 20.32
C ASP A 97 33.33 -16.19 19.30
N GLN A 98 34.33 -15.44 18.85
CA GLN A 98 34.14 -14.33 17.91
C GLN A 98 33.54 -14.79 16.59
N ALA A 99 33.96 -15.94 16.05
CA ALA A 99 33.46 -16.42 14.76
C ALA A 99 31.97 -16.80 14.86
N ARG A 100 31.58 -17.41 15.99
CA ARG A 100 30.17 -17.69 16.28
C ARG A 100 29.37 -16.40 16.46
N LEU A 101 29.88 -15.42 17.20
CA LEU A 101 29.23 -14.12 17.37
C LEU A 101 29.02 -13.43 16.03
N ASP A 102 30.05 -13.35 15.20
CA ASP A 102 30.01 -12.69 13.90
C ASP A 102 28.96 -13.33 13.00
N LYS A 103 28.88 -14.66 12.97
CA LYS A 103 27.86 -15.38 12.18
C LYS A 103 26.45 -15.14 12.69
N VAL A 104 26.21 -15.42 13.97
CA VAL A 104 24.85 -15.35 14.56
C VAL A 104 24.30 -13.93 14.51
N ALA A 105 25.11 -12.92 14.81
CA ALA A 105 24.68 -11.53 14.76
C ALA A 105 24.43 -11.05 13.32
N THR A 106 25.26 -11.45 12.37
CA THR A 106 25.04 -11.13 10.95
C THR A 106 23.75 -11.76 10.42
N ASP A 107 23.53 -13.05 10.68
CA ASP A 107 22.31 -13.75 10.26
C ASP A 107 21.05 -13.08 10.86
N ALA A 108 21.07 -12.80 12.16
CA ALA A 108 19.95 -12.15 12.84
C ALA A 108 19.70 -10.72 12.36
N PHE A 109 20.76 -9.93 12.13
CA PHE A 109 20.65 -8.57 11.58
C PHE A 109 20.04 -8.60 10.18
N LEU A 110 20.57 -9.43 9.27
CA LEU A 110 20.10 -9.46 7.89
C LEU A 110 18.64 -9.91 7.82
N LEU A 111 18.25 -10.93 8.59
CA LEU A 111 16.87 -11.39 8.64
C LEU A 111 15.92 -10.31 9.18
N LEU A 112 16.28 -9.66 10.29
CA LEU A 112 15.48 -8.59 10.87
C LEU A 112 15.39 -7.38 9.94
N ALA A 113 16.50 -6.99 9.31
CA ALA A 113 16.54 -5.88 8.36
C ALA A 113 15.66 -6.17 7.13
N THR A 114 15.71 -7.38 6.57
CA THR A 114 14.79 -7.81 5.50
C THR A 114 13.34 -7.65 5.94
N HIS A 115 12.95 -8.16 7.11
CA HIS A 115 11.56 -8.07 7.56
C HIS A 115 11.11 -6.63 7.89
N LEU A 116 12.00 -5.78 8.39
CA LEU A 116 11.68 -4.37 8.63
C LEU A 116 11.51 -3.60 7.31
N ARG A 117 12.37 -3.90 6.33
CA ARG A 117 12.32 -3.35 4.98
C ARG A 117 11.16 -3.96 4.19
N ASP A 118 11.27 -5.20 3.73
CA ASP A 118 10.37 -5.78 2.72
C ASP A 118 9.10 -6.40 3.34
N GLY A 119 9.02 -6.45 4.66
CA GLY A 119 8.00 -7.22 5.37
C GLY A 119 8.36 -8.70 5.46
N ARG A 120 7.69 -9.39 6.38
CA ARG A 120 7.80 -10.83 6.62
C ARG A 120 7.07 -11.67 5.57
N THR A 121 6.13 -11.10 4.84
CA THR A 121 5.39 -11.83 3.79
C THR A 121 6.08 -11.65 2.44
N PRO A 122 6.68 -12.72 1.87
CA PRO A 122 7.36 -12.63 0.59
C PRO A 122 6.40 -12.25 -0.53
N ASN A 123 6.91 -11.61 -1.58
CA ASN A 123 6.11 -11.12 -2.70
C ASN A 123 5.17 -12.19 -3.28
N ALA A 124 5.66 -13.42 -3.46
CA ALA A 124 4.88 -14.56 -3.98
C ALA A 124 3.63 -14.92 -3.15
N ALA A 125 3.57 -14.51 -1.88
CA ALA A 125 2.42 -14.71 -1.00
C ALA A 125 1.47 -13.50 -0.94
N ARG A 126 1.83 -12.36 -1.54
CA ARG A 126 1.02 -11.13 -1.53
C ARG A 126 -0.12 -11.26 -2.55
N LYS A 127 -1.37 -11.18 -2.09
CA LYS A 127 -2.56 -11.34 -2.95
C LYS A 127 -2.91 -10.03 -3.69
N GLN A 128 -3.09 -10.12 -5.00
CA GLN A 128 -3.49 -8.99 -5.86
C GLN A 128 -2.55 -7.78 -5.71
N TRP A 129 -1.28 -8.04 -5.47
CA TRP A 129 -0.23 -7.02 -5.32
C TRP A 129 0.55 -6.94 -6.63
N PHE A 130 0.44 -5.83 -7.35
CA PHE A 130 1.14 -5.64 -8.63
C PHE A 130 2.08 -4.42 -8.61
N MET A 131 2.41 -3.93 -7.42
CA MET A 131 3.42 -2.90 -7.25
C MET A 131 4.80 -3.54 -7.29
N VAL A 132 5.73 -2.89 -7.98
CA VAL A 132 7.14 -3.31 -8.02
C VAL A 132 7.78 -2.98 -6.68
N ASP A 133 8.50 -3.95 -6.13
CA ASP A 133 9.29 -3.81 -4.91
C ASP A 133 10.74 -3.47 -5.32
N SER A 134 11.15 -2.21 -5.10
CA SER A 134 12.48 -1.72 -5.48
C SER A 134 13.36 -1.41 -4.27
N ASP A 135 12.87 -1.71 -3.06
CA ASP A 135 13.55 -1.33 -1.81
C ASP A 135 14.93 -2.00 -1.74
N ALA A 136 15.04 -3.26 -2.18
CA ALA A 136 16.29 -4.00 -2.24
C ALA A 136 17.38 -3.37 -3.12
N ASP A 137 16.99 -2.67 -4.20
CA ASP A 137 17.92 -1.98 -5.09
C ASP A 137 18.40 -0.65 -4.48
N SER A 138 17.51 0.04 -3.76
CA SER A 138 17.80 1.34 -3.16
C SER A 138 18.51 1.26 -1.81
N GLU A 139 18.31 0.17 -1.07
CA GLU A 139 18.80 0.01 0.31
C GLU A 139 19.44 -1.38 0.53
N PRO A 140 20.61 -1.65 -0.07
CA PRO A 140 21.25 -2.96 0.01
C PRO A 140 21.73 -3.31 1.43
N LEU A 141 21.22 -4.42 1.98
CA LEU A 141 21.39 -4.80 3.39
C LEU A 141 22.86 -4.99 3.84
N LEU A 142 23.74 -5.48 2.96
CA LEU A 142 25.16 -5.66 3.30
C LEU A 142 25.89 -4.33 3.49
N SER A 143 25.56 -3.33 2.66
CA SER A 143 26.10 -1.98 2.79
C SER A 143 25.56 -1.31 4.05
N LEU A 144 24.27 -1.53 4.34
CA LEU A 144 23.60 -1.05 5.55
C LEU A 144 24.25 -1.62 6.82
N LEU A 145 24.49 -2.93 6.87
CA LEU A 145 25.18 -3.61 7.96
C LEU A 145 26.57 -3.02 8.18
N THR A 146 27.35 -2.87 7.09
CA THR A 146 28.70 -2.32 7.14
C THR A 146 28.70 -0.91 7.74
N ALA A 147 27.80 -0.05 7.29
CA ALA A 147 27.67 1.31 7.81
C ALA A 147 27.25 1.34 9.29
N ALA A 148 26.31 0.48 9.69
CA ALA A 148 25.82 0.41 11.06
C ALA A 148 26.91 -0.02 12.05
N LEU A 149 27.74 -0.99 11.68
CA LEU A 149 28.88 -1.44 12.50
C LEU A 149 29.98 -0.38 12.59
N GLN A 150 30.28 0.32 11.50
CA GLN A 150 31.30 1.38 11.49
C GLN A 150 30.92 2.60 12.34
N SER A 151 29.63 2.86 12.48
CA SER A 151 29.09 4.01 13.22
C SER A 151 28.47 3.65 14.58
N ASN A 152 28.50 2.36 14.97
CA ASN A 152 27.87 1.83 16.17
C ASN A 152 26.39 2.24 16.32
N SER A 153 25.65 2.21 15.20
CA SER A 153 24.28 2.74 15.08
C SER A 153 23.25 1.66 14.77
N ILE A 154 23.45 0.43 15.24
CA ILE A 154 22.55 -0.71 14.95
C ILE A 154 21.07 -0.37 15.21
N PRO A 155 20.68 0.20 16.37
CA PRO A 155 19.28 0.53 16.62
C PRO A 155 18.72 1.59 15.67
N GLU A 156 19.46 2.67 15.40
CA GLU A 156 19.03 3.77 14.54
C GLU A 156 18.88 3.29 13.09
N THR A 157 19.84 2.49 12.63
CA THR A 157 19.83 1.91 11.29
C THR A 157 18.61 1.02 11.08
N LEU A 158 18.33 0.09 12.00
CA LEU A 158 17.17 -0.80 11.90
C LEU A 158 15.84 -0.02 12.05
N ALA A 159 15.79 0.99 12.92
CA ALA A 159 14.60 1.83 13.06
C ALA A 159 14.28 2.60 11.77
N GLY A 160 15.31 3.02 11.03
CA GLY A 160 15.19 3.73 9.75
C GLY A 160 14.54 2.92 8.62
N LEU A 161 14.53 1.59 8.71
CA LEU A 161 13.93 0.71 7.71
C LEU A 161 12.40 0.68 7.75
N ASN A 162 11.79 1.13 8.84
CA ASN A 162 10.34 1.13 8.94
C ASN A 162 9.69 2.20 8.04
N PRO A 163 8.46 1.99 7.56
CA PRO A 163 7.71 3.01 6.82
C PRO A 163 7.59 4.31 7.64
N ALA A 164 8.00 5.43 7.03
CA ALA A 164 7.91 6.76 7.64
C ALA A 164 6.50 7.37 7.60
N HIS A 165 5.54 6.72 6.93
CA HIS A 165 4.20 7.26 6.74
C HIS A 165 3.44 7.38 8.08
N PRO A 166 2.69 8.48 8.34
CA PRO A 166 1.98 8.68 9.61
C PRO A 166 1.04 7.54 10.01
N ASP A 167 0.37 6.91 9.05
CA ASP A 167 -0.52 5.78 9.31
C ASP A 167 0.22 4.55 9.86
N PHE A 168 1.50 4.34 9.51
CA PHE A 168 2.30 3.27 10.11
C PHE A 168 2.54 3.53 11.60
N ALA A 169 2.81 4.77 11.99
CA ALA A 169 2.94 5.16 13.39
C ALA A 169 1.61 4.98 14.17
N VAL A 170 0.48 5.26 13.53
CA VAL A 170 -0.86 4.98 14.10
C VAL A 170 -1.05 3.48 14.34
N LEU A 171 -0.64 2.62 13.39
CA LEU A 171 -0.71 1.18 13.56
C LEU A 171 0.19 0.67 14.69
N LYS A 172 1.40 1.20 14.83
CA LYS A 172 2.28 0.90 15.98
C LYS A 172 1.62 1.25 17.32
N ALA A 173 1.01 2.43 17.40
CA ALA A 173 0.27 2.84 18.60
C ALA A 173 -0.93 1.93 18.87
N ALA A 174 -1.70 1.58 17.83
CA ALA A 174 -2.83 0.67 17.95
C ALA A 174 -2.40 -0.72 18.44
N LEU A 175 -1.29 -1.26 17.91
CA LEU A 175 -0.76 -2.57 18.29
C LEU A 175 -0.48 -2.68 19.78
N ARG A 176 0.10 -1.63 20.39
CA ARG A 176 0.38 -1.57 21.83
C ARG A 176 -0.88 -1.64 22.71
N THR A 177 -2.03 -1.28 22.15
CA THR A 177 -3.32 -1.24 22.86
C THR A 177 -4.30 -2.32 22.39
N ALA A 178 -3.84 -3.24 21.53
CA ALA A 178 -4.66 -4.33 21.01
C ALA A 178 -5.14 -5.24 22.15
N LYS A 179 -6.45 -5.55 22.16
CA LYS A 179 -7.08 -6.29 23.26
C LYS A 179 -7.02 -7.80 23.06
N THR A 180 -7.04 -8.24 21.81
CA THR A 180 -7.05 -9.65 21.44
C THR A 180 -5.90 -9.98 20.48
N SER A 181 -5.55 -11.26 20.38
CA SER A 181 -4.60 -11.75 19.39
C SER A 181 -5.08 -11.51 17.96
N ALA A 182 -6.39 -11.64 17.72
CA ALA A 182 -7.01 -11.35 16.42
C ALA A 182 -6.84 -9.88 16.02
N ASP A 183 -7.10 -8.94 16.93
CA ASP A 183 -6.89 -7.51 16.69
C ASP A 183 -5.41 -7.21 16.39
N ALA A 184 -4.51 -7.76 17.22
CA ALA A 184 -3.08 -7.58 17.04
C ALA A 184 -2.61 -8.12 15.68
N ASN A 185 -3.11 -9.28 15.26
CA ASN A 185 -2.78 -9.87 13.97
C ASN A 185 -3.33 -9.03 12.80
N ALA A 186 -4.56 -8.53 12.90
CA ALA A 186 -5.12 -7.62 11.89
C ALA A 186 -4.29 -6.34 11.75
N ILE A 187 -3.81 -5.78 12.86
CA ILE A 187 -2.92 -4.62 12.85
C ILE A 187 -1.57 -4.96 12.20
N ARG A 188 -0.94 -6.07 12.59
CA ARG A 188 0.33 -6.54 11.98
C ARG A 188 0.21 -6.74 10.48
N VAL A 189 -0.88 -7.33 9.99
CA VAL A 189 -1.13 -7.49 8.54
C VAL A 189 -1.16 -6.14 7.83
N ASN A 190 -1.75 -5.11 8.43
CA ASN A 190 -1.74 -3.78 7.81
C ASN A 190 -0.37 -3.10 7.92
N MET A 191 0.40 -3.34 8.98
CA MET A 191 1.80 -2.90 9.07
C MET A 191 2.65 -3.52 7.97
N GLU A 192 2.46 -4.81 7.68
CA GLU A 192 3.10 -5.50 6.55
C GLU A 192 2.77 -4.84 5.21
N ARG A 193 1.49 -4.53 4.95
CA ARG A 193 1.10 -3.82 3.72
C ARG A 193 1.80 -2.47 3.54
N TRP A 194 2.04 -1.75 4.64
CA TRP A 194 2.79 -0.50 4.61
C TRP A 194 4.28 -0.70 4.32
N ARG A 195 4.87 -1.84 4.69
CA ARG A 195 6.25 -2.20 4.31
C ARG A 195 6.39 -2.46 2.82
N TRP A 196 5.35 -3.01 2.20
CA TRP A 196 5.36 -3.30 0.76
C TRP A 196 5.15 -2.05 -0.10
N MET A 197 4.63 -0.98 0.50
CA MET A 197 4.42 0.29 -0.21
C MET A 197 5.73 1.05 -0.40
N PRO A 198 5.87 1.83 -1.50
CA PRO A 198 6.97 2.76 -1.67
C PRO A 198 7.13 3.66 -0.45
N ARG A 199 8.38 3.84 0.00
CA ARG A 199 8.72 4.70 1.15
C ARG A 199 8.35 6.15 0.93
N ASP A 200 8.50 6.61 -0.31
CA ASP A 200 8.09 7.92 -0.75
C ASP A 200 6.95 7.79 -1.76
N LEU A 201 5.76 8.27 -1.39
CA LEU A 201 4.60 8.37 -2.27
C LEU A 201 4.63 9.66 -3.12
N GLY A 202 5.66 10.50 -2.93
CA GLY A 202 5.83 11.80 -3.53
C GLY A 202 5.04 12.90 -2.82
N GLN A 203 5.29 14.14 -3.24
CA GLN A 203 4.61 15.32 -2.69
C GLN A 203 3.10 15.35 -3.00
N ARG A 204 2.67 14.74 -4.11
CA ARG A 204 1.28 14.74 -4.55
C ARG A 204 0.87 13.36 -5.00
N TYR A 205 -0.12 12.80 -4.33
CA TYR A 205 -0.65 11.49 -4.68
C TYR A 205 -2.14 11.40 -4.39
N VAL A 206 -2.78 10.42 -5.03
CA VAL A 206 -4.15 10.04 -4.77
C VAL A 206 -4.12 8.63 -4.22
N VAL A 207 -4.67 8.42 -3.03
CA VAL A 207 -4.73 7.11 -2.39
C VAL A 207 -6.19 6.69 -2.26
N SER A 208 -6.51 5.49 -2.76
CA SER A 208 -7.82 4.87 -2.55
C SER A 208 -7.67 3.72 -1.58
N ASN A 209 -8.10 3.94 -0.34
CA ASN A 209 -8.08 2.92 0.69
C ASN A 209 -9.31 2.01 0.50
N VAL A 210 -9.09 0.86 -0.15
CA VAL A 210 -10.14 -0.08 -0.55
C VAL A 210 -11.02 -0.53 0.62
N PRO A 211 -10.49 -1.05 1.75
CA PRO A 211 -11.32 -1.46 2.89
C PRO A 211 -12.01 -0.30 3.60
N GLU A 212 -11.53 0.93 3.45
CA GLU A 212 -12.16 2.12 4.03
C GLU A 212 -13.22 2.74 3.10
N TYR A 213 -13.24 2.34 1.83
CA TYR A 213 -14.09 2.92 0.79
C TYR A 213 -13.94 4.44 0.67
N LEU A 214 -12.72 4.96 0.82
CA LEU A 214 -12.38 6.37 0.68
C LEU A 214 -11.22 6.57 -0.30
N THR A 215 -11.29 7.66 -1.05
CA THR A 215 -10.21 8.18 -1.87
C THR A 215 -9.79 9.53 -1.34
N ARG A 216 -8.50 9.73 -1.13
CA ARG A 216 -7.93 10.99 -0.63
C ARG A 216 -6.96 11.55 -1.64
N VAL A 217 -6.94 12.87 -1.76
CA VAL A 217 -5.94 13.62 -2.50
C VAL A 217 -5.01 14.25 -1.47
N VAL A 218 -3.72 13.94 -1.57
CA VAL A 218 -2.69 14.40 -0.64
C VAL A 218 -1.72 15.33 -1.35
N HIS A 219 -1.36 16.42 -0.67
CA HIS A 219 -0.37 17.39 -1.11
C HIS A 219 0.51 17.77 0.09
N ASP A 220 1.82 17.55 0.01
CA ASP A 220 2.80 17.80 1.06
C ASP A 220 2.37 17.21 2.41
N GLY A 221 1.97 15.93 2.38
CA GLY A 221 1.48 15.19 3.55
C GLY A 221 0.09 15.63 4.07
N THR A 222 -0.51 16.66 3.47
CA THR A 222 -1.83 17.17 3.88
C THR A 222 -2.93 16.62 2.98
N ILE A 223 -3.98 16.05 3.57
CA ILE A 223 -5.17 15.64 2.84
C ILE A 223 -5.94 16.90 2.42
N ILE A 224 -5.92 17.22 1.12
CA ILE A 224 -6.60 18.40 0.57
C ILE A 224 -8.03 18.09 0.08
N ALA A 225 -8.35 16.81 -0.13
CA ALA A 225 -9.69 16.36 -0.44
C ALA A 225 -9.92 14.92 0.00
N THR A 226 -11.14 14.61 0.44
CA THR A 226 -11.60 13.25 0.75
C THR A 226 -12.91 12.99 0.02
N HIS A 227 -12.98 11.85 -0.68
CA HIS A 227 -14.14 11.41 -1.43
C HIS A 227 -14.53 9.99 -1.01
N LYS A 228 -15.83 9.70 -1.03
CA LYS A 228 -16.30 8.31 -0.90
C LYS A 228 -15.95 7.55 -2.18
N ALA A 229 -15.50 6.32 -2.02
CA ALA A 229 -15.23 5.39 -3.11
C ALA A 229 -16.24 4.24 -3.12
N VAL A 230 -16.51 3.71 -4.31
CA VAL A 230 -17.12 2.40 -4.54
C VAL A 230 -16.02 1.55 -5.15
N VAL A 231 -15.81 0.35 -4.64
CA VAL A 231 -14.68 -0.53 -4.99
C VAL A 231 -15.19 -1.86 -5.53
N GLY A 232 -14.28 -2.69 -6.03
CA GLY A 232 -14.57 -4.01 -6.59
C GLY A 232 -15.31 -4.91 -5.60
N LYS A 233 -16.16 -5.80 -6.13
CA LYS A 233 -16.80 -6.87 -5.35
C LYS A 233 -15.75 -7.84 -4.82
N VAL A 234 -16.10 -8.65 -3.83
CA VAL A 234 -15.21 -9.72 -3.31
C VAL A 234 -14.81 -10.71 -4.42
N SER A 235 -15.70 -10.97 -5.38
CA SER A 235 -15.43 -11.85 -6.53
C SER A 235 -14.56 -11.22 -7.62
N THR A 236 -14.49 -9.88 -7.67
CA THR A 236 -13.69 -9.11 -8.63
C THR A 236 -13.06 -7.91 -7.91
N PRO A 237 -12.10 -8.19 -6.99
CA PRO A 237 -11.59 -7.17 -6.08
C PRO A 237 -10.74 -6.15 -6.83
N THR A 238 -10.77 -4.90 -6.38
CA THR A 238 -9.85 -3.86 -6.88
C THR A 238 -8.41 -4.28 -6.55
N PRO A 239 -7.53 -4.42 -7.55
CA PRO A 239 -6.15 -4.82 -7.30
C PRO A 239 -5.34 -3.71 -6.62
N GLN A 240 -4.26 -4.08 -5.95
CA GLN A 240 -3.35 -3.15 -5.27
C GLN A 240 -2.27 -2.72 -6.27
N LEU A 241 -2.34 -1.44 -6.68
CA LEU A 241 -1.54 -0.84 -7.76
C LEU A 241 -1.01 0.53 -7.36
N ASN A 242 0.10 0.96 -7.95
CA ASN A 242 0.66 2.32 -7.85
C ASN A 242 0.88 2.99 -9.23
N PRO A 243 -0.16 3.07 -10.08
CA PRO A 243 0.02 3.58 -11.42
C PRO A 243 0.18 5.11 -11.43
N MET A 244 0.94 5.62 -12.40
CA MET A 244 1.05 7.06 -12.62
C MET A 244 -0.27 7.59 -13.19
N ALA A 245 -0.89 8.53 -12.49
CA ALA A 245 -2.02 9.30 -13.02
C ALA A 245 -1.52 10.32 -14.05
N THR A 246 -2.02 10.23 -15.28
CA THR A 246 -1.55 11.08 -16.40
C THR A 246 -2.47 12.24 -16.72
N GLY A 247 -3.70 12.21 -16.22
CA GLY A 247 -4.62 13.32 -16.39
C GLY A 247 -6.07 12.98 -16.08
N ILE A 248 -6.93 13.96 -16.31
CA ILE A 248 -8.37 13.87 -16.15
C ILE A 248 -9.03 14.00 -17.52
N ILE A 249 -9.85 13.02 -17.88
CA ILE A 249 -10.68 13.03 -19.08
C ILE A 249 -12.10 13.41 -18.67
N VAL A 250 -12.58 14.55 -19.16
CA VAL A 250 -13.96 15.01 -18.95
C VAL A 250 -14.85 14.47 -20.06
N ASN A 251 -16.05 14.03 -19.71
CA ASN A 251 -17.02 13.37 -20.60
C ASN A 251 -16.37 12.22 -21.40
N PRO A 252 -15.81 11.20 -20.71
CA PRO A 252 -15.03 10.16 -21.38
C PRO A 252 -15.90 9.26 -22.27
N ASN A 253 -15.33 8.79 -23.38
CA ASN A 253 -15.81 7.53 -23.97
C ASN A 253 -15.44 6.38 -23.03
N TRP A 254 -16.30 5.38 -22.91
CA TRP A 254 -15.94 4.13 -22.24
C TRP A 254 -15.71 3.04 -23.28
N THR A 255 -14.46 2.61 -23.45
CA THR A 255 -14.14 1.39 -24.20
C THR A 255 -14.27 0.20 -23.26
N LEU A 256 -15.15 -0.75 -23.60
CA LEU A 256 -15.51 -1.81 -22.68
C LEU A 256 -14.48 -2.94 -22.68
N PRO A 257 -14.04 -3.41 -21.49
CA PRO A 257 -13.28 -4.65 -21.38
C PRO A 257 -14.07 -5.84 -21.92
N ARG A 258 -13.36 -6.85 -22.44
CA ARG A 258 -13.99 -8.07 -22.99
C ARG A 258 -14.83 -8.81 -21.97
N SER A 259 -14.45 -8.82 -20.69
CA SER A 259 -15.25 -9.40 -19.61
C SER A 259 -16.64 -8.77 -19.53
N ILE A 260 -16.72 -7.45 -19.49
CA ILE A 260 -17.99 -6.70 -19.43
C ILE A 260 -18.83 -6.90 -20.70
N ILE A 261 -18.20 -6.98 -21.87
CA ILE A 261 -18.89 -7.31 -23.12
C ILE A 261 -19.57 -8.69 -23.01
N ASN A 262 -18.86 -9.68 -22.48
CA ASN A 262 -19.36 -11.04 -22.34
C ASN A 262 -20.42 -11.18 -21.22
N GLU A 263 -20.31 -10.39 -20.15
CA GLU A 263 -21.23 -10.44 -19.00
C GLU A 263 -22.65 -9.94 -19.33
N GLY A 264 -22.82 -9.05 -20.32
CA GLY A 264 -24.17 -8.56 -20.60
C GLY A 264 -24.36 -7.85 -21.94
N ILE A 265 -23.59 -6.80 -22.22
CA ILE A 265 -23.91 -5.91 -23.35
C ILE A 265 -23.77 -6.63 -24.71
N GLY A 266 -22.89 -7.62 -24.84
CA GLY A 266 -22.73 -8.42 -26.05
C GLY A 266 -24.01 -9.17 -26.43
N ALA A 267 -24.70 -9.76 -25.44
CA ALA A 267 -25.99 -10.41 -25.66
C ALA A 267 -27.08 -9.40 -26.08
N THR A 268 -27.08 -8.20 -25.48
CA THR A 268 -28.01 -7.12 -25.86
C THR A 268 -27.74 -6.63 -27.29
N ILE A 269 -26.48 -6.50 -27.71
CA ILE A 269 -26.12 -6.13 -29.08
C ILE A 269 -26.62 -7.18 -30.08
N ALA A 270 -26.48 -8.47 -29.77
CA ALA A 270 -26.89 -9.55 -30.65
C ALA A 270 -28.43 -9.68 -30.78
N THR A 271 -29.15 -9.46 -29.68
CA THR A 271 -30.60 -9.68 -29.61
C THR A 271 -31.44 -8.42 -29.83
N ASN A 272 -30.94 -7.26 -29.42
CA ASN A 272 -31.64 -5.97 -29.53
C ASN A 272 -30.65 -4.80 -29.73
N PRO A 273 -30.06 -4.67 -30.93
CA PRO A 273 -29.07 -3.63 -31.22
C PRO A 273 -29.66 -2.21 -31.13
N ALA A 274 -30.96 -2.04 -31.35
CA ALA A 274 -31.63 -0.74 -31.19
C ALA A 274 -31.59 -0.27 -29.72
N ARG A 275 -31.84 -1.17 -28.77
CA ARG A 275 -31.71 -0.89 -27.33
C ARG A 275 -30.29 -0.53 -26.93
N ALA A 276 -29.29 -1.27 -27.43
CA ALA A 276 -27.88 -0.94 -27.18
C ALA A 276 -27.52 0.47 -27.69
N ARG A 277 -27.96 0.84 -28.90
CA ARG A 277 -27.76 2.20 -29.43
C ARG A 277 -28.47 3.27 -28.59
N ALA A 278 -29.69 3.01 -28.14
CA ALA A 278 -30.43 3.93 -27.27
C ALA A 278 -29.73 4.17 -25.91
N GLN A 279 -28.93 3.21 -25.45
CA GLN A 279 -28.08 3.34 -24.25
C GLN A 279 -26.71 4.01 -24.52
N GLY A 280 -26.48 4.49 -25.75
CA GLY A 280 -25.26 5.18 -26.15
C GLY A 280 -24.11 4.26 -26.58
N TYR A 281 -24.35 2.97 -26.78
CA TYR A 281 -23.32 2.05 -27.25
C TYR A 281 -23.15 2.11 -28.77
N THR A 282 -21.89 2.08 -29.18
CA THR A 282 -21.43 1.92 -30.56
C THR A 282 -20.46 0.75 -30.60
N TRP A 283 -20.41 0.00 -31.69
CA TRP A 283 -19.54 -1.16 -31.79
C TRP A 283 -19.07 -1.42 -33.21
N THR A 284 -17.95 -2.11 -33.32
CA THR A 284 -17.38 -2.61 -34.58
C THR A 284 -16.98 -4.07 -34.42
N GLY A 285 -16.83 -4.79 -35.54
CA GLY A 285 -16.52 -6.21 -35.52
C GLY A 285 -17.67 -7.08 -34.99
N SER A 286 -17.36 -8.35 -34.73
CA SER A 286 -18.32 -9.34 -34.22
C SER A 286 -17.60 -10.49 -33.51
N GLY A 287 -18.32 -11.24 -32.67
CA GLY A 287 -17.75 -12.38 -31.95
C GLY A 287 -16.47 -12.03 -31.17
N LYS A 288 -15.34 -12.64 -31.56
CA LYS A 288 -14.03 -12.42 -30.93
C LYS A 288 -13.43 -11.03 -31.23
N THR A 289 -13.82 -10.39 -32.33
CA THR A 289 -13.34 -9.06 -32.72
C THR A 289 -14.29 -7.94 -32.34
N LEU A 290 -15.40 -8.27 -31.66
CA LEU A 290 -16.37 -7.28 -31.18
C LEU A 290 -15.69 -6.29 -30.22
N SER A 291 -15.66 -5.04 -30.63
CA SER A 291 -15.21 -3.89 -29.83
C SER A 291 -16.40 -2.98 -29.57
N VAL A 292 -16.63 -2.63 -28.31
CA VAL A 292 -17.79 -1.85 -27.87
C VAL A 292 -17.32 -0.60 -27.14
N VAL A 293 -17.92 0.54 -27.50
CA VAL A 293 -17.68 1.85 -26.88
C VAL A 293 -19.01 2.46 -26.47
N GLN A 294 -19.14 2.86 -25.20
CA GLN A 294 -20.21 3.73 -24.76
C GLN A 294 -19.79 5.20 -24.94
N LYS A 295 -20.61 5.97 -25.66
CA LYS A 295 -20.37 7.39 -25.89
C LYS A 295 -20.62 8.22 -24.62
N PRO A 296 -20.09 9.45 -24.53
CA PRO A 296 -20.36 10.35 -23.41
C PRO A 296 -21.85 10.67 -23.33
N GLY A 297 -22.37 10.80 -22.11
CA GLY A 297 -23.76 11.14 -21.87
C GLY A 297 -24.19 10.84 -20.43
N PRO A 298 -25.43 11.21 -20.05
CA PRO A 298 -25.93 11.06 -18.68
C PRO A 298 -25.91 9.63 -18.14
N ASN A 299 -25.94 8.63 -19.02
CA ASN A 299 -25.97 7.21 -18.68
C ASN A 299 -24.62 6.50 -18.92
N ASN A 300 -23.55 7.25 -19.22
CA ASN A 300 -22.23 6.66 -19.39
C ASN A 300 -21.75 6.09 -18.05
N ALA A 301 -21.30 4.83 -18.03
CA ALA A 301 -20.89 4.17 -16.79
C ALA A 301 -19.70 4.84 -16.07
N LEU A 302 -18.85 5.55 -16.83
CA LEU A 302 -17.73 6.35 -16.31
C LEU A 302 -18.15 7.78 -15.88
N GLY A 303 -19.44 8.11 -15.97
CA GLY A 303 -19.98 9.42 -15.59
C GLY A 303 -19.37 10.56 -16.39
N VAL A 304 -19.13 11.70 -15.73
CA VAL A 304 -18.62 12.92 -16.38
C VAL A 304 -17.10 13.06 -16.32
N MET A 305 -16.40 12.16 -15.62
CA MET A 305 -14.97 12.30 -15.39
C MET A 305 -14.30 10.94 -15.16
N LYS A 306 -13.12 10.75 -15.76
CA LYS A 306 -12.22 9.62 -15.52
C LYS A 306 -10.81 10.15 -15.27
N MET A 307 -10.15 9.67 -14.23
CA MET A 307 -8.71 9.83 -14.04
C MET A 307 -8.00 8.72 -14.81
N GLU A 308 -7.18 9.12 -15.79
CA GLU A 308 -6.38 8.19 -16.57
C GLU A 308 -5.14 7.80 -15.76
N MET A 309 -4.85 6.50 -15.73
CA MET A 309 -3.73 5.93 -14.99
C MET A 309 -3.03 4.90 -15.88
N LEU A 310 -1.70 4.95 -15.96
CA LEU A 310 -0.92 3.99 -16.75
C LEU A 310 -0.87 2.65 -16.04
N ASN A 311 -1.65 1.67 -16.52
CA ASN A 311 -1.66 0.30 -15.99
C ASN A 311 -2.15 -0.70 -17.05
N GLU A 312 -1.68 -1.95 -16.94
CA GLU A 312 -2.06 -3.06 -17.81
C GLU A 312 -3.39 -3.72 -17.39
N HIS A 313 -3.94 -3.33 -16.24
CA HIS A 313 -5.08 -3.99 -15.59
C HIS A 313 -6.43 -3.33 -15.92
N ALA A 314 -6.47 -2.32 -16.79
CA ALA A 314 -7.66 -1.55 -17.14
C ALA A 314 -8.42 -0.99 -15.91
N ILE A 315 -7.67 -0.57 -14.89
CA ILE A 315 -8.19 0.04 -13.67
C ILE A 315 -8.15 1.57 -13.77
N TYR A 316 -9.23 2.22 -13.36
CA TYR A 316 -9.37 3.67 -13.42
C TYR A 316 -10.12 4.19 -12.19
N LEU A 317 -9.88 5.44 -11.81
CA LEU A 317 -10.80 6.18 -10.93
C LEU A 317 -11.75 6.95 -11.83
N HIS A 318 -13.05 6.82 -11.61
CA HIS A 318 -14.04 7.47 -12.47
C HIS A 318 -15.29 7.85 -11.70
N ASP A 319 -16.08 8.73 -12.32
CA ASP A 319 -17.40 9.09 -11.86
C ASP A 319 -18.43 8.00 -12.21
N THR A 320 -19.63 8.06 -11.65
CA THR A 320 -20.73 7.17 -12.01
C THR A 320 -22.07 7.89 -11.99
N PRO A 321 -23.01 7.56 -12.88
CA PRO A 321 -24.39 8.03 -12.78
C PRO A 321 -25.11 7.45 -11.56
N SER A 322 -24.65 6.30 -11.04
CA SER A 322 -25.26 5.58 -9.91
C SER A 322 -24.84 6.14 -8.54
N LYS A 323 -25.10 7.43 -8.29
CA LYS A 323 -24.65 8.15 -7.08
C LYS A 323 -25.15 7.54 -5.77
N ASN A 324 -26.28 6.83 -5.78
CA ASN A 324 -26.87 6.23 -4.59
C ASN A 324 -25.96 5.18 -3.93
N ALA A 325 -25.06 4.54 -4.69
CA ALA A 325 -24.12 3.56 -4.15
C ALA A 325 -23.21 4.14 -3.06
N PHE A 326 -22.92 5.45 -3.10
CA PHE A 326 -22.10 6.13 -2.09
C PHE A 326 -22.80 6.32 -0.73
N ASN A 327 -24.11 6.04 -0.65
CA ASN A 327 -24.85 6.11 0.60
C ASN A 327 -24.79 4.81 1.41
N ALA A 328 -24.33 3.71 0.81
CA ALA A 328 -24.16 2.44 1.50
C ALA A 328 -22.96 2.46 2.45
N ALA A 329 -23.05 1.72 3.55
CA ALA A 329 -21.93 1.51 4.47
C ALA A 329 -20.83 0.64 3.82
N ALA A 330 -21.21 -0.53 3.29
CA ALA A 330 -20.34 -1.35 2.46
C ALA A 330 -20.51 -0.98 0.98
N ARG A 331 -19.40 -0.63 0.31
CA ARG A 331 -19.41 -0.09 -1.06
C ARG A 331 -18.61 -0.93 -2.06
N ALA A 332 -18.59 -2.25 -1.86
CA ALA A 332 -17.98 -3.21 -2.77
C ALA A 332 -18.98 -3.62 -3.88
N PHE A 333 -19.21 -2.73 -4.86
CA PHE A 333 -20.20 -2.92 -5.94
C PHE A 333 -19.60 -2.87 -7.35
N SER A 334 -18.36 -2.40 -7.51
CA SER A 334 -17.71 -2.32 -8.82
C SER A 334 -17.37 -3.71 -9.35
N HIS A 335 -17.14 -3.76 -10.66
CA HIS A 335 -16.51 -4.87 -11.34
C HIS A 335 -14.99 -4.76 -11.21
#